data_AF-A0A1L7BGW1-F1
#
_entry.id   AF-A0A1L7BGW1-F1
#
_cell.length_a   1.000
_cell.length_b   1.000
_cell.length_c   1.000
_cell.angle_alpha   90.00
_cell.angle_beta   90.00
_cell.angle_gamma   90.00
#
_symmetry.space_group_name_H-M   'P 1'
#
loop_
_entity.id
_entity.type
_entity.pdbx_description
1 polymer ?
#
loop_
_entity_poly.entity_id
_entity_poly.type
_entity_poly.pdbx_seq_one_letter_code
_entity_poly.pdbx_strand_id
1 'polypeptide(L)'
;MFILGNFLIGLGVALRILIDIEMFFVIISAILSWFPLPSRIYYYFQAIADIVEKPVRRLIPRIGPVDISPLISIVILVFLDRFLIQSIIDLGYMLK
;
A
#
# COMPACT_ATOMS: atom_id res chain seq x y z
N MET A 1 -16.35 -6.17 -25.45
CA MET A 1 -17.60 -5.90 -24.71
C MET A 1 -17.44 -4.62 -23.89
N PHE A 2 -17.92 -3.49 -24.40
CA PHE A 2 -17.70 -2.15 -23.81
C PHE A 2 -18.02 -2.05 -22.30
N ILE A 3 -19.11 -2.67 -21.84
CA ILE A 3 -19.52 -2.62 -20.42
C ILE A 3 -18.48 -3.31 -19.52
N LEU A 4 -18.03 -4.52 -19.90
CA LEU A 4 -17.07 -5.29 -19.12
C LEU A 4 -15.69 -4.61 -19.09
N GLY A 5 -15.25 -4.03 -20.20
CA GLY A 5 -14.00 -3.27 -20.27
C GLY A 5 -14.00 -2.06 -19.32
N ASN A 6 -15.06 -1.24 -19.34
CA ASN A 6 -15.17 -0.10 -18.42
C ASN A 6 -15.27 -0.53 -16.95
N PHE A 7 -15.93 -1.65 -16.65
CA PHE A 7 -15.99 -2.19 -15.30
C PHE A 7 -14.61 -2.56 -14.77
N LEU A 8 -13.79 -3.28 -15.55
CA LEU A 8 -12.44 -3.66 -15.13
C LEU A 8 -11.52 -2.44 -14.96
N ILE A 9 -11.60 -1.47 -15.86
CA ILE A 9 -10.83 -0.21 -15.72
C ILE A 9 -11.23 0.50 -14.41
N GLY A 10 -12.53 0.65 -14.15
CA GLY A 10 -13.02 1.28 -12.93
C GLY A 10 -12.60 0.55 -11.66
N LEU A 11 -12.67 -0.79 -11.67
CA LEU A 11 -12.20 -1.63 -10.57
C LEU A 11 -10.70 -1.46 -10.32
N GLY A 12 -9.88 -1.51 -11.38
CA GLY A 12 -8.44 -1.31 -11.28
C GLY A 12 -8.09 0.06 -10.69
N VAL A 13 -8.74 1.13 -11.15
CA VAL A 13 -8.53 2.48 -10.59
C VAL A 13 -8.94 2.55 -9.12
N ALA A 14 -10.07 1.97 -8.73
CA ALA A 14 -10.50 1.95 -7.34
C ALA A 14 -9.49 1.21 -6.43
N LEU A 15 -8.95 0.08 -6.89
CA LEU A 15 -7.92 -0.66 -6.17
C LEU A 15 -6.59 0.10 -6.09
N ARG A 16 -6.19 0.82 -7.15
CA ARG A 16 -5.01 1.70 -7.14
C ARG A 16 -5.11 2.75 -6.03
N ILE A 17 -6.27 3.39 -5.89
CA ILE A 17 -6.51 4.37 -4.83
C ILE A 17 -6.30 3.76 -3.43
N LEU A 18 -6.74 2.51 -3.21
CA LEU A 18 -6.51 1.83 -1.93
C LEU A 18 -5.02 1.57 -1.68
N ILE A 19 -4.27 1.16 -2.70
CA ILE A 19 -2.81 1.00 -2.61
C ILE A 19 -2.13 2.34 -2.29
N ASP A 20 -2.52 3.42 -2.97
CA ASP A 20 -1.95 4.75 -2.76
C ASP A 20 -2.22 5.28 -1.34
N ILE A 21 -3.44 5.07 -0.83
CA ILE A 21 -3.80 5.40 0.55
C ILE A 21 -2.92 4.63 1.53
N GLU A 22 -2.79 3.32 1.35
CA GLU A 22 -1.99 2.49 2.24
C GLU A 22 -0.51 2.92 2.22
N MET A 23 0.04 3.18 1.03
CA MET A 23 1.41 3.66 0.87
C MET A 23 1.64 5.00 1.58
N PHE A 24 0.68 5.92 1.49
CA PHE A 24 0.72 7.19 2.20
C PHE A 24 0.76 7.00 3.72
N PHE A 25 -0.07 6.11 4.28
CA PHE A 25 -0.07 5.83 5.72
C PHE A 25 1.21 5.15 6.19
N VAL A 26 1.79 4.24 5.39
CA VAL A 26 3.11 3.64 5.67
C VAL A 26 4.19 4.72 5.75
N ILE A 27 4.25 5.61 4.75
CA ILE A 27 5.24 6.70 4.72
C ILE A 27 5.05 7.63 5.91
N ILE A 28 3.83 8.09 6.18
CA ILE A 28 3.56 8.97 7.32
C ILE A 28 3.89 8.29 8.64
N SER A 29 3.47 7.04 8.85
CA SER A 29 3.76 6.31 10.08
C SER A 29 5.27 6.17 10.30
N ALA A 30 6.04 5.87 9.24
CA ALA A 30 7.49 5.79 9.29
C ALA A 30 8.14 7.14 9.66
N ILE A 31 7.71 8.24 9.03
CA ILE A 31 8.20 9.59 9.35
C ILE A 31 7.84 9.96 10.79
N LEU A 32 6.59 9.78 11.20
CA LEU A 32 6.09 10.12 12.53
C LEU A 32 6.80 9.31 13.63
N SER A 33 7.26 8.09 13.34
CA SER A 33 7.99 7.25 14.31
C SER A 33 9.31 7.88 14.80
N TRP A 34 9.88 8.84 14.07
CA TRP A 34 11.13 9.52 14.43
C TRP A 34 10.90 10.72 15.36
N PHE A 35 9.65 11.16 15.50
CA PHE A 35 9.30 12.30 16.33
C PHE A 35 8.64 11.84 17.64
N PRO A 36 8.91 12.53 18.76
CA PRO A 36 8.21 12.29 20.00
C PRO A 36 6.77 12.84 19.91
N LEU A 37 5.83 12.01 19.44
CA LEU A 37 4.41 12.35 19.28
C LEU A 37 3.55 11.75 20.40
N PRO A 38 2.38 12.36 20.70
CA PRO A 38 1.40 11.72 21.58
C PRO A 38 1.00 10.34 21.06
N SER A 39 1.04 9.34 21.94
CA SER A 39 0.83 7.93 21.59
C SER A 39 -0.49 7.66 20.87
N ARG A 40 -1.56 8.39 21.21
CA ARG A 40 -2.87 8.27 20.56
C ARG A 40 -2.81 8.62 19.08
N ILE A 41 -2.18 9.75 18.73
CA ILE A 41 -2.10 10.22 17.35
C ILE A 41 -1.28 9.25 16.52
N TYR A 42 -0.10 8.87 17.02
CA TYR A 42 0.78 7.91 16.36
C TYR A 42 0.07 6.56 16.11
N TYR A 43 -0.67 6.05 17.11
CA TYR A 43 -1.40 4.79 16.98
C TYR A 43 -2.44 4.81 15.86
N TYR A 44 -3.12 5.94 15.60
CA TYR A 44 -4.08 6.01 14.50
C TYR A 44 -3.42 5.83 13.13
N PHE A 45 -2.30 6.53 12.88
CA PHE A 45 -1.56 6.38 11.62
C PHE A 45 -0.94 4.99 11.49
N GLN A 46 -0.37 4.49 12.58
CA GLN A 46 0.24 3.16 12.61
C GLN A 46 -0.81 2.06 12.39
N ALA A 47 -2.01 2.17 12.97
CA ALA A 47 -3.06 1.16 12.81
C ALA A 47 -3.51 1.00 11.36
N ILE A 48 -3.47 2.07 10.57
CA ILE A 48 -3.78 2.01 9.14
C ILE A 48 -2.60 1.38 8.39
N ALA A 49 -1.39 1.89 8.58
CA ALA A 49 -0.18 1.34 7.97
C ALA A 49 0.07 -0.15 8.31
N ASP A 50 -0.39 -0.60 9.47
CA ASP A 50 -0.25 -1.98 9.95
C ASP A 50 -1.05 -3.00 9.11
N ILE A 51 -1.91 -2.57 8.19
CA ILE A 51 -2.54 -3.50 7.23
C ILE A 51 -1.45 -4.21 6.42
N VAL A 52 -0.43 -3.49 5.95
CA VAL A 52 0.72 -4.05 5.22
C VAL A 52 1.96 -4.18 6.10
N GLU A 53 2.23 -3.22 6.98
CA GLU A 53 3.43 -3.26 7.82
C GLU A 53 3.45 -4.46 8.79
N LYS A 54 2.31 -4.83 9.36
CA LYS A 54 2.23 -5.93 10.32
C LYS A 54 2.58 -7.29 9.71
N PRO A 55 2.03 -7.70 8.55
CA PRO A 55 2.49 -8.92 7.90
C PRO A 55 3.95 -8.84 7.45
N VAL A 56 4.41 -7.69 6.95
CA VAL A 56 5.82 -7.52 6.52
C VAL A 56 6.78 -7.68 7.71
N ARG A 57 6.53 -7.04 8.85
CA ARG A 57 7.32 -7.17 10.09
C ARG A 57 7.36 -8.60 10.64
N ARG A 58 6.35 -9.44 10.33
CA ARG A 58 6.35 -10.86 10.74
C ARG A 58 7.28 -11.71 9.88
N LEU A 59 7.44 -11.34 8.62
CA LEU A 59 8.31 -12.04 7.67
C LEU A 59 9.75 -11.55 7.75
N ILE A 60 9.94 -10.27 8.07
CA ILE A 60 11.23 -9.61 8.00
C ILE A 60 11.70 -9.28 9.41
N PRO A 61 12.76 -9.94 9.90
CA PRO A 61 13.31 -9.64 11.22
C PRO A 61 13.87 -8.21 11.24
N ARG A 62 13.79 -7.56 12.40
CA ARG A 62 14.40 -6.24 12.60
C ARG A 62 15.91 -6.32 12.36
N ILE A 63 16.43 -5.49 11.45
CA ILE A 63 17.87 -5.40 11.17
C ILE A 63 18.44 -4.27 12.02
N GLY A 64 18.95 -4.62 13.21
CA GLY A 64 19.52 -3.66 14.15
C GLY A 64 18.47 -2.70 14.75
N PRO A 65 18.81 -1.42 14.99
CA PRO A 65 17.90 -0.46 15.62
C PRO A 65 16.90 0.18 14.64
N VAL A 66 17.04 -0.06 13.34
CA VAL A 66 16.21 0.58 12.30
C VAL A 66 15.17 -0.41 11.80
N ASP A 67 13.90 0.01 11.76
CA ASP A 67 12.84 -0.76 11.12
C ASP A 67 12.85 -0.51 9.61
N ILE A 68 13.27 -1.51 8.83
CA ILE A 68 13.27 -1.46 7.36
C ILE A 68 11.93 -1.89 6.75
N SER A 69 10.97 -2.35 7.58
CA SER A 69 9.67 -2.83 7.11
C SER A 69 8.94 -1.79 6.25
N PRO A 70 8.91 -0.49 6.58
CA PRO A 70 8.24 0.52 5.75
C PRO A 70 8.74 0.57 4.32
N LEU A 71 10.07 0.45 4.14
CA LEU A 71 10.66 0.44 2.80
C LEU A 71 10.18 -0.78 2.01
N ILE A 72 10.15 -1.95 2.65
CA ILE A 72 9.77 -3.20 1.99
C ILE A 72 8.27 -3.22 1.71
N SER A 73 7.44 -2.71 2.61
CA SER A 73 6.01 -2.50 2.39
C SER A 73 5.75 -1.61 1.18
N ILE A 74 6.47 -0.49 1.03
CA ILE A 74 6.37 0.39 -0.15
C ILE A 74 6.75 -0.37 -1.41
N VAL A 75 7.85 -1.13 -1.41
CA VAL A 75 8.26 -1.94 -2.57
C VAL A 75 7.19 -2.95 -2.97
N ILE A 76 6.60 -3.64 -1.99
CA ILE A 76 5.51 -4.61 -2.22
C ILE A 76 4.27 -3.91 -2.80
N LEU A 77 3.87 -2.77 -2.24
CA LEU A 77 2.72 -1.99 -2.71
C LEU A 77 2.93 -1.48 -4.14
N VAL A 78 4.10 -0.94 -4.45
CA VAL A 78 4.46 -0.51 -5.82
C VAL A 78 4.44 -1.71 -6.77
N PHE A 79 4.98 -2.85 -6.36
CA PHE A 79 4.93 -4.06 -7.18
C PHE A 79 3.48 -4.50 -7.45
N LEU A 80 2.62 -4.52 -6.42
CA LEU A 80 1.21 -4.87 -6.57
C LEU A 80 0.47 -3.89 -7.50
N ASP A 81 0.72 -2.59 -7.39
CA ASP A 81 0.15 -1.62 -8.31
C ASP A 81 0.57 -1.87 -9.77
N ARG A 82 1.89 -2.01 -9.98
CA ARG A 82 2.45 -2.15 -11.32
C ARG A 82 2.16 -3.48 -11.98
N PHE A 83 2.11 -4.56 -11.20
CA PHE A 83 1.87 -5.89 -11.70
C PHE A 83 0.37 -6.21 -11.71
N LEU A 84 -0.28 -6.22 -10.56
CA LEU A 84 -1.66 -6.69 -10.44
C LEU A 84 -2.65 -5.65 -10.96
N ILE A 85 -2.59 -4.42 -10.45
CA ILE A 85 -3.59 -3.41 -10.77
C ILE A 85 -3.49 -2.96 -12.22
N GLN A 86 -2.28 -2.71 -12.72
CA GLN A 86 -2.08 -2.38 -14.12
C GLN A 86 -2.58 -3.49 -15.06
N SER A 87 -2.35 -4.77 -14.73
CA SER A 87 -2.86 -5.89 -15.55
C SER A 87 -4.39 -5.91 -15.63
N ILE A 88 -5.10 -5.57 -14.55
CA ILE A 88 -6.58 -5.48 -14.54
C ILE A 88 -7.04 -4.35 -15.48
N ILE A 89 -6.38 -3.20 -15.41
CA ILE A 89 -6.69 -2.04 -16.25
C ILE A 89 -6.43 -2.34 -17.73
N ASP A 90 -5.27 -2.94 -18.03
CA ASP A 90 -4.88 -3.30 -19.41
C ASP A 90 -5.85 -4.33 -20.01
N LEU A 91 -6.27 -5.32 -19.23
CA LEU A 91 -7.32 -6.27 -19.63
C LEU A 91 -8.64 -5.54 -19.93
N GLY A 92 -8.99 -4.54 -19.13
CA GLY A 92 -10.15 -3.69 -19.37
C GLY A 92 -10.07 -2.92 -20.68
N TYR A 93 -8.89 -2.40 -21.04
CA TYR A 93 -8.65 -1.75 -22.33
C TYR A 93 -8.72 -2.74 -23.51
N MET A 94 -8.22 -3.97 -23.36
CA MET A 94 -8.30 -5.00 -24.41
C MET A 94 -9.74 -5.45 -24.69
N LEU A 95 -10.61 -5.41 -23.68
CA LEU A 95 -12.01 -5.82 -23.80
C LEU A 95 -12.94 -4.71 -24.30
N LYS A 96 -12.46 -3.47 -24.36
CA LYS A 96 -13.23 -2.31 -24.79
C LYS A 96 -13.39 -2.28 -26.30
#